data_AF-A0A1G6HLY2-F1
#
_entry.id   AF-A0A1G6HLY2-F1
#
_cell.length_a   1.000
_cell.length_b   1.000
_cell.length_c   1.000
_cell.angle_alpha   90.00
_cell.angle_beta   90.00
_cell.angle_gamma   90.00
#
_symmetry.space_group_name_H-M   'P 1'
#
loop_
_entity.id
_entity.type
_entity.pdbx_description
1 polymer ?
#
loop_
_entity_poly.entity_id
_entity_poly.type
_entity_poly.pdbx_seq_one_letter_code
_entity_poly.pdbx_strand_id
1 'polypeptide(L)'
;MSEKKKEFNNFRQKMNDIILEEGNLNTKRFFNLDNKVYKDGKLSAKTKELLGLVSSLVLRCDDCITYHILEAYKAGWTKEEIYEAMNVALIVGGSIVIPHMRRAAELLEELELEDADPAFEDAEKNIEEYAEFKIYTDGACLGNPGPGGYAAVILNSDSQKLKTVAGSERNSTNNRMELKAVIEALKLLPKDSKIEIYSDSSYVLNGLSSWIAGWKRNGWKTSSKKEVANQDLWQELDKLTSNFDISYQKVKGHSGDFYNEEVDNLAKKEAEKI
;
A
#
# COMPACT_ATOMS: atom_id res chain seq x y z
N MET A 1 3.92 -6.79 1.04
CA MET A 1 5.28 -6.54 1.56
C MET A 1 5.39 -7.02 3.01
N SER A 2 6.07 -8.16 3.18
CA SER A 2 6.44 -8.83 4.42
C SER A 2 7.04 -7.84 5.40
N GLU A 3 6.68 -8.01 6.68
CA GLU A 3 7.15 -7.19 7.79
C GLU A 3 8.69 -7.15 7.84
N LYS A 4 9.36 -8.26 7.52
CA LYS A 4 10.83 -8.35 7.45
C LYS A 4 11.43 -7.51 6.32
N LYS A 5 10.82 -7.53 5.12
CA LYS A 5 11.28 -6.73 3.97
C LYS A 5 11.13 -5.23 4.26
N LYS A 6 10.03 -4.83 4.90
CA LYS A 6 9.82 -3.45 5.36
C LYS A 6 10.84 -3.06 6.43
N GLU A 7 11.02 -3.91 7.44
CA GLU A 7 11.97 -3.68 8.54
C GLU A 7 13.40 -3.52 8.02
N PHE A 8 13.85 -4.43 7.14
CA PHE A 8 15.17 -4.37 6.53
C PHE A 8 15.40 -3.06 5.76
N ASN A 9 14.46 -2.69 4.88
CA ASN A 9 14.57 -1.47 4.08
C ASN A 9 14.55 -0.20 4.94
N ASN A 10 13.64 -0.14 5.92
CA ASN A 10 13.54 0.99 6.85
C ASN A 10 14.81 1.14 7.69
N PHE A 11 15.32 0.03 8.23
CA PHE A 11 16.55 0.03 9.01
C PHE A 11 17.73 0.48 8.16
N ARG A 12 17.91 -0.09 6.96
CA ARG A 12 19.00 0.24 6.05
C ARG A 12 18.96 1.71 5.64
N GLN A 13 17.79 2.22 5.26
CA GLN A 13 17.63 3.62 4.89
C GLN A 13 18.00 4.55 6.05
N LYS A 14 17.40 4.33 7.23
CA LYS A 14 17.66 5.14 8.42
C LYS A 14 19.14 5.13 8.80
N MET A 15 19.80 3.97 8.76
CA MET A 15 21.22 3.88 9.10
C MET A 15 22.10 4.53 8.03
N ASN A 16 21.76 4.40 6.75
CA ASN A 16 22.48 5.08 5.67
C ASN A 16 22.41 6.60 5.83
N ASP A 17 21.25 7.15 6.17
CA ASP A 17 21.08 8.59 6.38
C ASP A 17 22.00 9.08 7.50
N ILE A 18 22.01 8.40 8.65
CA ILE A 18 22.91 8.72 9.77
C ILE A 18 24.38 8.62 9.35
N ILE A 19 24.78 7.55 8.66
CA ILE A 19 26.16 7.35 8.20
C ILE A 19 26.59 8.44 7.21
N LEU A 20 25.69 8.89 6.35
CA LEU A 20 25.96 9.95 5.37
C LEU A 20 25.97 11.34 6.01
N GLU A 21 25.14 11.60 7.02
CA GLU A 21 25.13 12.85 7.78
C GLU A 21 26.44 13.03 8.55
N GLU A 22 26.80 12.04 9.37
CA GLU A 22 28.03 12.03 10.19
C GLU A 22 29.30 11.73 9.37
N GLY A 23 29.13 11.17 8.18
CA GLY A 23 30.21 10.67 7.33
C GLY A 23 31.07 11.79 6.72
N ASN A 24 32.38 11.54 6.70
CA ASN A 24 33.32 12.41 6.00
C ASN A 24 33.21 12.25 4.46
N LEU A 25 33.97 13.08 3.72
CA LEU A 25 33.96 13.08 2.26
C LEU A 25 34.28 11.70 1.64
N ASN A 26 35.15 10.91 2.29
CA ASN A 26 35.51 9.58 1.79
C ASN A 26 34.34 8.60 1.93
N THR A 27 33.64 8.63 3.07
CA THR A 27 32.42 7.83 3.27
C THR A 27 31.38 8.14 2.18
N LYS A 28 31.09 9.43 1.95
CA LYS A 28 30.14 9.87 0.92
C LYS A 28 30.55 9.44 -0.49
N ARG A 29 31.85 9.48 -0.81
CA ARG A 29 32.37 9.01 -2.11
C ARG A 29 32.23 7.51 -2.28
N PHE A 30 32.49 6.74 -1.23
CA PHE A 30 32.36 5.29 -1.28
C PHE A 30 30.91 4.86 -1.52
N PHE A 31 29.95 5.41 -0.77
CA PHE A 31 28.52 5.15 -0.99
C PHE A 31 28.06 5.53 -2.40
N ASN A 32 28.57 6.63 -2.95
CA ASN A 32 28.28 7.00 -4.33
C ASN A 32 28.87 6.02 -5.36
N LEU A 33 30.04 5.46 -5.08
CA LEU A 33 30.66 4.45 -5.94
C LEU A 33 29.86 3.14 -5.89
N ASP A 34 29.52 2.70 -4.68
CA ASP A 34 28.71 1.51 -4.41
C ASP A 34 27.37 1.60 -5.16
N ASN A 35 26.62 2.69 -5.00
CA ASN A 35 25.36 2.90 -5.73
C ASN A 35 25.53 2.98 -7.26
N LYS A 36 26.67 3.47 -7.75
CA LYS A 36 26.92 3.60 -9.20
C LYS A 36 27.29 2.29 -9.84
N VAL A 37 27.93 1.36 -9.12
CA VAL A 37 28.45 0.13 -9.71
C VAL A 37 27.31 -0.71 -10.28
N TYR A 38 26.14 -0.70 -9.64
CA TYR A 38 24.94 -1.44 -10.00
C TYR A 38 24.07 -0.81 -11.09
N LYS A 39 24.39 0.41 -11.57
CA LYS A 39 23.67 1.02 -12.70
C LYS A 39 23.99 0.34 -14.03
N ASP A 40 23.12 0.49 -15.03
CA ASP A 40 23.36 -0.05 -16.37
C ASP A 40 24.69 0.41 -16.98
N GLY A 41 25.34 -0.50 -17.70
CA GLY A 41 26.56 -0.24 -18.45
C GLY A 41 26.74 -1.30 -19.54
N LYS A 42 27.95 -1.85 -19.67
CA LYS A 42 28.18 -3.01 -20.56
C LYS A 42 27.51 -4.29 -20.07
N LEU A 43 27.41 -4.42 -18.74
CA LEU A 43 26.51 -5.36 -18.09
C LEU A 43 25.30 -4.57 -17.60
N SER A 44 24.12 -5.17 -17.71
CA SER A 44 22.88 -4.57 -17.17
C SER A 44 22.93 -4.52 -15.65
N ALA A 45 22.16 -3.60 -15.07
CA ALA A 45 21.89 -3.55 -13.64
C ALA A 45 21.37 -4.91 -13.14
N LYS A 46 20.41 -5.48 -13.89
CA LYS A 46 19.86 -6.82 -13.66
C LYS A 46 20.97 -7.88 -13.47
N THR A 47 21.94 -7.98 -14.39
CA THR A 47 23.04 -8.95 -14.27
C THR A 47 23.98 -8.64 -13.10
N LYS A 48 24.23 -7.35 -12.81
CA LYS A 48 25.13 -6.94 -11.74
C LYS A 48 24.59 -7.29 -10.36
N GLU A 49 23.27 -7.27 -10.15
CA GLU A 49 22.66 -7.72 -8.90
C GLU A 49 22.91 -9.21 -8.63
N LEU A 50 22.86 -10.08 -9.65
CA LEU A 50 23.23 -11.49 -9.47
C LEU A 50 24.72 -11.65 -9.13
N LEU A 51 25.60 -10.86 -9.75
CA LEU A 51 27.03 -10.88 -9.40
C LEU A 51 27.25 -10.43 -7.95
N GLY A 52 26.51 -9.41 -7.50
CA GLY A 52 26.48 -8.96 -6.11
C GLY A 52 25.99 -10.05 -5.15
N LEU A 53 24.92 -10.75 -5.52
CA LEU A 53 24.36 -11.88 -4.76
C LEU A 53 25.38 -13.02 -4.61
N VAL A 54 25.95 -13.48 -5.72
CA VAL A 54 26.96 -14.57 -5.70
C VAL A 54 28.15 -14.17 -4.83
N SER A 55 28.66 -12.95 -5.00
CA SER A 55 29.77 -12.43 -4.19
C SER A 55 29.43 -12.39 -2.70
N SER A 56 28.22 -11.94 -2.37
CA SER A 56 27.74 -11.80 -1.00
C SER A 56 27.53 -13.15 -0.31
N LEU A 57 27.06 -14.16 -1.05
CA LEU A 57 26.93 -15.55 -0.57
C LEU A 57 28.29 -16.14 -0.23
N VAL A 58 29.28 -15.97 -1.12
CA VAL A 58 30.66 -16.43 -0.89
C VAL A 58 31.29 -15.69 0.30
N LEU A 59 31.02 -14.38 0.43
CA LEU A 59 31.46 -13.57 1.58
C LEU A 59 30.66 -13.81 2.87
N ARG A 60 29.53 -14.53 2.79
CA ARG A 60 28.67 -14.89 3.93
C ARG A 60 28.08 -13.67 4.66
N CYS A 61 27.71 -12.64 3.90
CA CYS A 61 27.08 -11.42 4.43
C CYS A 61 25.56 -11.47 4.24
N ASP A 62 24.79 -11.79 5.28
CA ASP A 62 23.32 -11.93 5.16
C ASP A 62 22.61 -10.63 4.75
N ASP A 63 23.06 -9.48 5.24
CA ASP A 63 22.48 -8.19 4.85
C ASP A 63 22.73 -7.87 3.37
N CYS A 64 23.93 -8.21 2.87
CA CYS A 64 24.30 -8.04 1.48
C CYS A 64 23.50 -9.01 0.58
N ILE A 65 23.34 -10.26 1.03
CA ILE A 65 22.54 -11.28 0.36
C ILE A 65 21.08 -10.83 0.26
N THR A 66 20.51 -10.37 1.38
CA THR A 66 19.14 -9.85 1.45
C THR A 66 18.95 -8.69 0.47
N TYR A 67 19.87 -7.72 0.48
CA TYR A 67 19.84 -6.59 -0.44
C TYR A 67 19.83 -7.05 -1.91
N HIS A 68 20.77 -7.90 -2.31
CA HIS A 68 20.87 -8.33 -3.70
C HIS A 68 19.73 -9.24 -4.14
N ILE A 69 19.12 -10.02 -3.25
CA ILE A 69 17.89 -10.77 -3.58
C ILE A 69 16.74 -9.81 -3.87
N LEU A 70 16.54 -8.79 -3.01
CA LEU A 70 15.47 -7.81 -3.20
C LEU A 70 15.64 -7.04 -4.51
N GLU A 71 16.85 -6.57 -4.81
CA GLU A 71 17.13 -5.83 -6.05
C GLU A 71 17.10 -6.74 -7.28
N ALA A 72 17.57 -8.00 -7.19
CA ALA A 72 17.46 -8.97 -8.28
C ALA A 72 16.00 -9.30 -8.61
N TYR A 73 15.17 -9.52 -7.59
CA TYR A 73 13.75 -9.78 -7.75
C TYR A 73 13.03 -8.57 -8.38
N LYS A 74 13.31 -7.36 -7.88
CA LYS A 74 12.81 -6.10 -8.45
C LYS A 74 13.25 -5.89 -9.90
N ALA A 75 14.45 -6.33 -10.27
CA ALA A 75 14.94 -6.31 -11.65
C ALA A 75 14.29 -7.39 -12.53
N GLY A 76 13.40 -8.23 -11.98
CA GLY A 76 12.62 -9.23 -12.69
C GLY A 76 13.37 -10.54 -12.93
N TRP A 77 14.30 -10.93 -12.05
CA TRP A 77 14.80 -12.32 -12.02
C TRP A 77 13.78 -13.24 -11.37
N THR A 78 13.55 -14.40 -11.96
CA THR A 78 12.68 -15.41 -11.32
C THR A 78 13.41 -16.09 -10.16
N LYS A 79 12.65 -16.73 -9.28
CA LYS A 79 13.20 -17.52 -8.17
C LYS A 79 14.14 -18.60 -8.68
N GLU A 80 13.78 -19.30 -9.75
CA GLU A 80 14.61 -20.34 -10.36
C GLU A 80 15.96 -19.80 -10.84
N GLU A 81 15.94 -18.65 -11.53
CA GLU A 81 17.16 -18.00 -12.01
C GLU A 81 18.07 -17.57 -10.84
N ILE A 82 17.47 -17.07 -9.75
CA ILE A 82 18.20 -16.72 -8.52
C ILE A 82 18.81 -17.97 -7.87
N TYR A 83 18.06 -19.08 -7.78
CA TYR A 83 18.58 -20.35 -7.25
C TYR A 83 19.73 -20.90 -8.09
N GLU A 84 19.69 -20.74 -9.41
CA GLU A 84 20.79 -21.14 -10.29
C GLU A 84 22.07 -20.33 -9.98
N ALA A 85 21.95 -19.01 -9.77
CA ALA A 85 23.07 -18.19 -9.33
C ALA A 85 23.58 -18.56 -7.93
N MET A 86 22.68 -18.89 -6.99
CA MET A 86 23.06 -19.36 -5.65
C MET A 86 23.82 -20.69 -5.72
N ASN A 87 23.51 -21.57 -6.68
CA ASN A 87 24.26 -22.81 -6.90
C ASN A 87 25.71 -22.51 -7.31
N VAL A 88 25.93 -21.53 -8.19
CA VAL A 88 27.30 -21.08 -8.52
C VAL A 88 28.04 -20.64 -7.25
N ALA A 89 27.39 -19.86 -6.37
CA ALA A 89 27.98 -19.46 -5.10
C ALA A 89 28.27 -20.65 -4.17
N LEU A 90 27.41 -21.66 -4.14
CA LEU A 90 27.60 -22.89 -3.36
C LEU A 90 28.83 -23.68 -3.83
N ILE A 91 29.04 -23.80 -5.14
CA ILE A 91 30.21 -24.48 -5.71
C ILE A 91 31.50 -23.70 -5.40
N VAL A 92 31.46 -22.38 -5.49
CA VAL A 92 32.63 -21.52 -5.24
C VAL A 92 32.96 -21.42 -3.74
N GLY A 93 31.96 -21.23 -2.88
CA GLY A 93 32.12 -21.02 -1.45
C GLY A 93 32.04 -22.28 -0.58
N GLY A 94 31.58 -23.40 -1.13
CA GLY A 94 31.43 -24.67 -0.42
C GLY A 94 30.25 -24.71 0.56
N SER A 95 30.18 -25.78 1.37
CA SER A 95 29.02 -26.07 2.24
C SER A 95 28.73 -24.98 3.29
N ILE A 96 29.68 -24.11 3.60
CA ILE A 96 29.50 -22.97 4.50
C ILE A 96 28.54 -21.90 3.96
N VAL A 97 28.21 -21.95 2.66
CA VAL A 97 27.20 -21.08 2.05
C VAL A 97 25.77 -21.54 2.38
N ILE A 98 25.58 -22.81 2.74
CA ILE A 98 24.25 -23.40 2.99
C ILE A 98 23.45 -22.67 4.07
N PRO A 99 23.99 -22.28 5.24
CA PRO A 99 23.23 -21.52 6.24
C PRO A 99 22.72 -20.16 5.72
N HIS A 100 23.45 -19.54 4.81
CA HIS A 100 23.06 -18.27 4.19
C HIS A 100 22.04 -18.51 3.07
N MET A 101 22.18 -19.59 2.31
CA MET A 101 21.16 -20.02 1.34
C MET A 101 19.83 -20.34 2.00
N ARG A 102 19.80 -20.88 3.23
CA ARG A 102 18.54 -21.12 3.96
C ARG A 102 17.77 -19.83 4.24
N ARG A 103 18.48 -18.76 4.61
CA ARG A 103 17.89 -17.44 4.84
C ARG A 103 17.48 -16.75 3.54
N ALA A 104 18.31 -16.90 2.50
CA ALA A 104 17.96 -16.48 1.14
C ALA A 104 16.69 -17.19 0.63
N ALA A 105 16.58 -18.50 0.88
CA ALA A 105 15.42 -19.30 0.51
C ALA A 105 14.16 -18.82 1.22
N GLU A 106 14.22 -18.60 2.54
CA GLU A 106 13.10 -18.04 3.31
C GLU A 106 12.61 -16.72 2.71
N LEU A 107 13.53 -15.79 2.38
CA LEU A 107 13.18 -14.52 1.75
C LEU A 107 12.53 -14.71 0.36
N LEU A 108 13.04 -15.62 -0.45
CA LEU A 108 12.48 -15.90 -1.78
C LEU A 108 11.07 -16.51 -1.71
N GLU A 109 10.81 -17.38 -0.73
CA GLU A 109 9.45 -17.88 -0.47
C GLU A 109 8.51 -16.73 -0.06
N GLU A 110 8.95 -15.84 0.83
CA GLU A 110 8.16 -14.67 1.23
C GLU A 110 7.83 -13.75 0.05
N LEU A 111 8.79 -13.53 -0.86
CA LEU A 111 8.59 -12.72 -2.06
C LEU A 111 7.62 -13.37 -3.05
N GLU A 112 7.72 -14.67 -3.29
CA GLU A 112 6.74 -15.35 -4.16
C GLU A 112 5.34 -15.37 -3.58
N LEU A 113 5.20 -15.51 -2.26
CA LEU A 113 3.90 -15.41 -1.60
C LEU A 113 3.33 -13.99 -1.71
N GLU A 114 4.17 -12.95 -1.66
CA GLU A 114 3.75 -11.56 -1.93
C GLU A 114 3.24 -11.38 -3.37
N ASP A 115 3.96 -11.91 -4.36
CA ASP A 115 3.59 -11.78 -5.78
C ASP A 115 2.38 -12.67 -6.17
N ALA A 116 2.18 -13.78 -5.46
CA ALA A 116 1.06 -14.69 -5.66
C ALA A 116 -0.23 -14.23 -4.94
N ASP A 117 -0.15 -13.24 -4.05
CA ASP A 117 -1.28 -12.68 -3.34
C ASP A 117 -1.73 -11.35 -3.99
N PRO A 118 -2.89 -11.31 -4.68
CA PRO A 118 -3.42 -10.11 -5.34
C PRO A 118 -3.63 -8.90 -4.43
N ALA A 119 -3.58 -9.08 -3.10
CA ALA A 119 -3.75 -8.01 -2.12
C ALA A 119 -2.46 -7.19 -1.86
N PHE A 120 -1.29 -7.63 -2.36
CA PHE A 120 0.01 -7.08 -1.97
C PHE A 120 0.78 -6.28 -3.05
N GLU A 121 0.25 -6.10 -4.25
CA GLU A 121 0.80 -5.16 -5.25
C GLU A 121 0.48 -3.68 -4.88
N ASP A 122 1.32 -3.06 -4.07
CA ASP A 122 1.43 -1.58 -3.97
C ASP A 122 2.66 -1.10 -4.77
N ALA A 123 2.69 -1.42 -6.07
CA ALA A 123 3.52 -0.69 -7.03
C ALA A 123 2.56 0.16 -7.88
N GLU A 124 2.78 1.48 -7.89
CA GLU A 124 1.95 2.51 -8.54
C GLU A 124 1.54 2.13 -9.98
N LYS A 125 0.45 1.37 -10.12
CA LYS A 125 -0.27 1.23 -11.39
C LYS A 125 -0.88 2.60 -11.67
N ASN A 126 -0.62 3.14 -12.86
CA ASN A 126 -1.07 4.48 -13.18
C ASN A 126 -2.60 4.50 -13.21
N ILE A 127 -3.20 5.08 -12.17
CA ILE A 127 -4.66 5.16 -12.00
C ILE A 127 -5.31 5.90 -13.18
N GLU A 128 -4.54 6.71 -13.91
CA GLU A 128 -4.98 7.45 -15.10
C GLU A 128 -5.29 6.56 -16.32
N GLU A 129 -4.84 5.30 -16.35
CA GLU A 129 -5.06 4.40 -17.49
C GLU A 129 -6.44 3.72 -17.46
N TYR A 130 -7.18 3.83 -16.35
CA TYR A 130 -8.46 3.18 -16.15
C TYR A 130 -9.61 4.19 -16.14
N ALA A 131 -10.76 3.79 -16.68
CA ALA A 131 -11.98 4.60 -16.70
C ALA A 131 -13.06 4.08 -15.73
N GLU A 132 -12.92 2.86 -15.22
CA GLU A 132 -13.88 2.22 -14.31
C GLU A 132 -13.17 1.70 -13.06
N PHE A 133 -13.75 2.00 -11.90
CA PHE A 133 -13.17 1.65 -10.59
C PHE A 133 -14.20 1.09 -9.63
N LYS A 134 -13.75 0.20 -8.76
CA LYS A 134 -14.49 -0.23 -7.58
C LYS A 134 -13.78 0.28 -6.35
N ILE A 135 -14.53 0.77 -5.38
CA ILE A 135 -13.97 1.25 -4.11
C ILE A 135 -14.68 0.60 -2.94
N TYR A 136 -13.89 -0.05 -2.09
CA TYR A 136 -14.32 -0.56 -0.80
C TYR A 136 -13.94 0.45 0.25
N THR A 137 -14.85 0.77 1.18
CA THR A 137 -14.63 1.82 2.18
C THR A 137 -15.18 1.44 3.54
N ASP A 138 -14.43 1.72 4.59
CA ASP A 138 -14.88 1.56 5.97
C ASP A 138 -14.24 2.58 6.92
N GLY A 139 -14.88 2.78 8.08
CA GLY A 139 -14.46 3.70 9.13
C GLY A 139 -14.71 3.14 10.53
N ALA A 140 -13.71 3.27 11.40
CA ALA A 140 -13.76 2.78 12.77
C ALA A 140 -13.41 3.88 13.77
N CYS A 141 -13.96 3.80 14.98
CA CYS A 141 -13.68 4.74 16.06
C CYS A 141 -13.57 4.01 17.41
N LEU A 142 -12.48 4.27 18.13
CA LEU A 142 -12.24 3.80 19.50
C LEU A 142 -12.99 4.70 20.48
N GLY A 143 -14.30 4.46 20.59
CA GLY A 143 -15.23 5.35 21.28
C GLY A 143 -15.89 6.33 20.31
N ASN A 144 -17.11 6.79 20.63
CA ASN A 144 -17.92 7.59 19.72
C ASN A 144 -18.54 8.81 20.47
N PRO A 145 -17.80 9.93 20.60
CA PRO A 145 -16.56 10.28 19.89
C PRO A 145 -15.27 9.71 20.52
N GLY A 146 -14.21 9.60 19.73
CA GLY A 146 -12.90 9.09 20.15
C GLY A 146 -11.87 9.09 19.01
N PRO A 147 -10.67 8.50 19.20
CA PRO A 147 -9.73 8.25 18.11
C PRO A 147 -10.39 7.45 16.99
N GLY A 148 -10.32 7.97 15.76
CA GLY A 148 -10.95 7.37 14.58
C GLY A 148 -9.93 7.05 13.50
N GLY A 149 -10.22 6.03 12.72
CA GLY A 149 -9.48 5.65 11.53
C GLY A 149 -10.42 5.37 10.37
N TYR A 150 -9.99 5.69 9.16
CA TYR A 150 -10.72 5.41 7.93
C TYR A 150 -9.80 4.67 6.97
N ALA A 151 -10.39 3.84 6.10
CA ALA A 151 -9.66 3.17 5.05
C ALA A 151 -10.51 2.95 3.81
N ALA A 152 -9.86 2.96 2.66
CA ALA A 152 -10.43 2.63 1.37
C ALA A 152 -9.45 1.84 0.50
N VAL A 153 -9.97 0.87 -0.23
CA VAL A 153 -9.22 0.11 -1.24
C VAL A 153 -9.84 0.40 -2.62
N ILE A 154 -8.99 0.83 -3.56
CA ILE A 154 -9.35 1.16 -4.93
C ILE A 154 -8.93 0.01 -5.85
N LEU A 155 -9.86 -0.50 -6.65
CA LEU A 155 -9.66 -1.54 -7.64
C LEU A 155 -10.02 -1.02 -9.04
N ASN A 156 -9.45 -1.61 -10.09
CA ASN A 156 -9.93 -1.43 -11.47
C ASN A 156 -11.16 -2.32 -11.77
N SER A 157 -11.67 -2.25 -13.00
CA SER A 157 -12.76 -3.09 -13.50
C SER A 157 -12.50 -4.59 -13.36
N ASP A 158 -11.24 -5.01 -13.50
CA ASP A 158 -10.80 -6.41 -13.40
C ASP A 158 -10.59 -6.85 -11.95
N SER A 159 -10.99 -6.02 -10.97
CA SER A 159 -10.86 -6.27 -9.53
C SER A 159 -9.41 -6.42 -9.06
N GLN A 160 -8.46 -5.89 -9.84
CA GLN A 160 -7.08 -5.75 -9.44
C GLN A 160 -6.95 -4.53 -8.52
N LYS A 161 -6.29 -4.71 -7.39
CA LYS A 161 -6.00 -3.63 -6.45
C LYS A 161 -5.01 -2.65 -7.07
N LEU A 162 -5.38 -1.37 -7.06
CA LEU A 162 -4.58 -0.27 -7.58
C LEU A 162 -3.94 0.55 -6.46
N LYS A 163 -4.71 0.80 -5.39
CA LYS A 163 -4.25 1.67 -4.30
C LYS A 163 -5.03 1.45 -3.02
N THR A 164 -4.36 1.65 -1.90
CA THR A 164 -4.97 1.73 -0.57
C THR A 164 -4.82 3.15 -0.01
N VAL A 165 -5.88 3.66 0.62
CA VAL A 165 -5.89 4.95 1.30
C VAL A 165 -6.33 4.73 2.73
N ALA A 166 -5.59 5.26 3.70
CA ALA A 166 -5.95 5.15 5.10
C ALA A 166 -5.41 6.34 5.89
N GLY A 167 -6.08 6.68 6.99
CA GLY A 167 -5.65 7.74 7.89
C GLY A 167 -6.44 7.79 9.17
N SER A 168 -6.05 8.68 10.09
CA SER A 168 -6.60 8.74 11.44
C SER A 168 -6.88 10.15 11.93
N GLU A 169 -7.79 10.26 12.91
CA GLU A 169 -8.17 11.50 13.58
C GLU A 169 -8.32 11.30 15.09
N ARG A 170 -7.68 12.13 15.92
CA ARG A 170 -7.69 11.96 17.40
C ARG A 170 -9.06 12.03 18.05
N ASN A 171 -9.99 12.77 17.45
CA ASN A 171 -11.33 12.97 18.00
C ASN A 171 -12.34 13.05 16.86
N SER A 172 -12.96 11.92 16.55
CA SER A 172 -13.94 11.79 15.49
C SER A 172 -15.08 10.86 15.92
N THR A 173 -15.88 10.42 14.95
CA THR A 173 -17.00 9.48 15.14
C THR A 173 -16.96 8.45 14.04
N ASN A 174 -17.60 7.29 14.23
CA ASN A 174 -17.71 6.26 13.18
C ASN A 174 -18.22 6.84 11.86
N ASN A 175 -19.36 7.55 11.90
CA ASN A 175 -19.96 8.16 10.71
C ASN A 175 -19.02 9.15 9.99
N ARG A 176 -18.17 9.89 10.71
CA ARG A 176 -17.21 10.81 10.09
C ARG A 176 -16.08 10.04 9.40
N MET A 177 -15.60 8.96 10.02
CA MET A 177 -14.57 8.10 9.42
C MET A 177 -15.08 7.38 8.18
N GLU A 178 -16.31 6.86 8.23
CA GLU A 178 -16.96 6.24 7.07
C GLU A 178 -17.08 7.22 5.88
N LEU A 179 -17.47 8.48 6.14
CA LEU A 179 -17.51 9.51 5.09
C LEU A 179 -16.11 9.87 4.56
N LYS A 180 -15.12 9.97 5.44
CA LYS A 180 -13.74 10.28 5.07
C LYS A 180 -13.11 9.22 4.19
N ALA A 181 -13.39 7.94 4.44
CA ALA A 181 -12.95 6.85 3.59
C ALA A 181 -13.37 7.08 2.12
N VAL A 182 -14.62 7.44 1.89
CA VAL A 182 -15.14 7.73 0.54
C VAL A 182 -14.49 8.98 -0.05
N ILE A 183 -14.40 10.07 0.72
CA ILE A 183 -13.81 11.34 0.27
C ILE A 183 -12.37 11.14 -0.21
N GLU A 184 -11.55 10.52 0.62
CA GLU A 184 -10.12 10.38 0.35
C GLU A 184 -9.86 9.41 -0.80
N ALA A 185 -10.72 8.41 -1.01
CA ALA A 185 -10.66 7.56 -2.19
C ALA A 185 -11.00 8.34 -3.49
N LEU A 186 -12.11 9.10 -3.49
CA LEU A 186 -12.55 9.87 -4.66
C LEU A 186 -11.54 10.95 -5.08
N LYS A 187 -10.79 11.54 -4.14
CA LYS A 187 -9.76 12.55 -4.43
C LYS A 187 -8.62 12.04 -5.31
N LEU A 188 -8.41 10.72 -5.37
CA LEU A 188 -7.31 10.12 -6.12
C LEU A 188 -7.71 9.68 -7.53
N LEU A 189 -9.00 9.67 -7.83
CA LEU A 189 -9.53 9.09 -9.05
C LEU A 189 -9.61 10.12 -10.20
N PRO A 190 -9.37 9.71 -11.46
CA PRO A 190 -9.54 10.59 -12.61
C PRO A 190 -10.99 11.07 -12.72
N LYS A 191 -11.20 12.35 -13.07
CA LYS A 191 -12.55 12.89 -13.32
C LYS A 191 -13.24 12.15 -14.46
N ASP A 192 -14.57 12.19 -14.46
CA ASP A 192 -15.46 11.54 -15.44
C ASP A 192 -15.36 10.00 -15.45
N SER A 193 -14.75 9.42 -14.41
CA SER A 193 -14.64 7.97 -14.24
C SER A 193 -15.94 7.38 -13.70
N LYS A 194 -16.18 6.11 -14.02
CA LYS A 194 -17.30 5.33 -13.50
C LYS A 194 -16.90 4.58 -12.25
N ILE A 195 -17.62 4.79 -11.15
CA ILE A 195 -17.22 4.38 -9.82
C ILE A 195 -18.30 3.53 -9.17
N GLU A 196 -17.95 2.34 -8.70
CA GLU A 196 -18.84 1.51 -7.88
C GLU A 196 -18.35 1.48 -6.44
N ILE A 197 -19.13 2.07 -5.52
CA ILE A 197 -18.80 2.16 -4.10
C ILE A 197 -19.41 0.98 -3.34
N TYR A 198 -18.58 0.22 -2.66
CA TYR A 198 -18.92 -0.87 -1.76
C TYR A 198 -18.70 -0.42 -0.31
N SER A 199 -19.77 -0.47 0.48
CA SER A 199 -19.70 -0.18 1.92
C SER A 199 -20.82 -0.93 2.65
N ASP A 200 -20.61 -1.26 3.92
CA ASP A 200 -21.68 -1.76 4.80
C ASP A 200 -22.43 -0.62 5.51
N SER A 201 -21.87 0.61 5.48
CA SER A 201 -22.46 1.79 6.09
C SER A 201 -23.74 2.22 5.38
N SER A 202 -24.86 1.96 6.05
CA SER A 202 -26.15 2.47 5.61
C SER A 202 -26.23 4.00 5.71
N TYR A 203 -25.38 4.63 6.54
CA TYR A 203 -25.32 6.09 6.66
C TYR A 203 -24.72 6.71 5.39
N VAL A 204 -23.60 6.16 4.91
CA VAL A 204 -22.94 6.58 3.66
C VAL A 204 -23.85 6.32 2.46
N LEU A 205 -24.31 5.08 2.27
CA LEU A 205 -25.05 4.68 1.08
C LEU A 205 -26.38 5.43 0.93
N ASN A 206 -27.15 5.57 2.01
CA ASN A 206 -28.41 6.31 1.96
C ASN A 206 -28.18 7.82 1.77
N GLY A 207 -27.12 8.36 2.38
CA GLY A 207 -26.79 9.77 2.25
C GLY A 207 -26.44 10.15 0.82
N LEU A 208 -25.56 9.38 0.19
CA LEU A 208 -25.15 9.56 -1.20
C LEU A 208 -26.31 9.34 -2.20
N SER A 209 -27.08 8.26 -2.01
CA SER A 209 -28.15 7.91 -2.96
C SER A 209 -29.42 8.74 -2.82
N SER A 210 -29.75 9.26 -1.62
CA SER A 210 -31.09 9.80 -1.36
C SER A 210 -31.14 11.09 -0.53
N TRP A 211 -30.24 11.32 0.43
CA TRP A 211 -30.40 12.44 1.36
C TRP A 211 -29.80 13.76 0.87
N ILE A 212 -28.63 13.74 0.22
CA ILE A 212 -27.91 14.96 -0.21
C ILE A 212 -28.82 15.87 -1.06
N ALA A 213 -29.56 15.31 -2.01
CA ALA A 213 -30.45 16.08 -2.88
C ALA A 213 -31.54 16.83 -2.09
N GLY A 214 -32.07 16.20 -1.03
CA GLY A 214 -33.05 16.83 -0.13
C GLY A 214 -32.42 17.92 0.74
N TRP A 215 -31.24 17.65 1.32
CA TRP A 215 -30.53 18.62 2.15
C TRP A 215 -30.11 19.85 1.36
N LYS A 216 -29.61 19.71 0.14
CA LYS A 216 -29.28 20.85 -0.74
C LYS A 216 -30.49 21.75 -0.99
N ARG A 217 -31.64 21.15 -1.29
CA ARG A 217 -32.90 21.87 -1.53
C ARG A 217 -33.36 22.65 -0.30
N ASN A 218 -33.08 22.12 0.90
CA ASN A 218 -33.45 22.72 2.18
C ASN A 218 -32.33 23.58 2.78
N GLY A 219 -31.31 23.95 2.00
CA GLY A 219 -30.21 24.80 2.46
C GLY A 219 -29.35 24.14 3.55
N TRP A 220 -29.09 22.85 3.42
CA TRP A 220 -28.35 22.00 4.36
C TRP A 220 -28.95 21.94 5.76
N LYS A 221 -30.29 21.89 5.83
CA LYS A 221 -31.03 21.74 7.09
C LYS A 221 -31.90 20.50 7.08
N THR A 222 -32.05 19.90 8.25
CA THR A 222 -32.99 18.81 8.53
C THR A 222 -34.43 19.31 8.53
N SER A 223 -35.41 18.40 8.53
CA SER A 223 -36.84 18.73 8.69
C SER A 223 -37.13 19.54 9.95
N SER A 224 -36.31 19.37 10.99
CA SER A 224 -36.37 20.13 12.25
C SER A 224 -35.73 21.52 12.19
N LYS A 225 -35.29 22.00 11.01
CA LYS A 225 -34.56 23.25 10.76
C LYS A 225 -33.18 23.36 11.42
N LYS A 226 -32.66 22.27 11.99
CA LYS A 226 -31.28 22.16 12.47
C LYS A 226 -30.32 21.85 11.33
N GLU A 227 -29.06 22.22 11.50
CA GLU A 227 -27.97 21.83 10.59
C GLU A 227 -27.86 20.30 10.47
N VAL A 228 -27.41 19.86 9.30
CA VAL A 228 -27.21 18.42 9.03
C VAL A 228 -25.96 17.95 9.78
N ALA A 229 -26.03 16.80 10.45
CA ALA A 229 -24.85 16.23 11.10
C ALA A 229 -23.78 15.90 10.05
N ASN A 230 -22.52 16.22 10.34
CA ASN A 230 -21.38 16.05 9.42
C ASN A 230 -21.55 16.81 8.09
N GLN A 231 -22.26 17.94 8.12
CA GLN A 231 -22.53 18.76 6.94
C GLN A 231 -21.24 19.17 6.19
N ASP A 232 -20.15 19.39 6.91
CA ASP A 232 -18.83 19.68 6.34
C ASP A 232 -18.39 18.59 5.36
N LEU A 233 -18.42 17.32 5.79
CA LEU A 233 -18.02 16.17 4.96
C LEU A 233 -19.04 15.90 3.85
N TRP A 234 -20.34 16.08 4.11
CA TRP A 234 -21.35 15.90 3.07
C TRP A 234 -21.26 16.94 1.96
N GLN A 235 -20.92 18.18 2.28
CA GLN A 235 -20.71 19.24 1.28
C GLN A 235 -19.46 18.97 0.44
N GLU A 236 -18.42 18.38 1.04
CA GLU A 236 -17.23 17.95 0.31
C GLU A 236 -17.54 16.77 -0.63
N LEU A 237 -18.24 15.75 -0.13
CA LEU A 237 -18.72 14.63 -0.94
C LEU A 237 -19.56 15.09 -2.12
N ASP A 238 -20.56 15.94 -1.90
CA ASP A 238 -21.43 16.45 -2.99
C ASP A 238 -20.64 17.16 -4.10
N LYS A 239 -19.57 17.87 -3.76
CA LYS A 239 -18.68 18.49 -4.76
C LYS A 239 -17.88 17.44 -5.51
N LEU A 240 -17.32 16.46 -4.80
CA LEU A 240 -16.50 15.42 -5.42
C LEU A 240 -17.33 14.53 -6.33
N THR A 241 -18.47 14.02 -5.85
CA THR A 241 -19.33 13.08 -6.58
C THR A 241 -19.89 13.65 -7.88
N SER A 242 -20.00 14.99 -7.99
CA SER A 242 -20.41 15.64 -9.24
C SER A 242 -19.46 15.44 -10.43
N ASN A 243 -18.23 14.95 -10.20
CA ASN A 243 -17.24 14.67 -11.24
C ASN A 243 -17.23 13.20 -11.70
N PHE A 244 -18.14 12.35 -11.22
CA PHE A 244 -18.08 10.92 -11.46
C PHE A 244 -19.47 10.35 -11.79
N ASP A 245 -19.50 9.23 -12.51
CA ASP A 245 -20.70 8.39 -12.63
C ASP A 245 -20.66 7.33 -11.53
N ILE A 246 -21.47 7.50 -10.47
CA ILE A 246 -21.35 6.69 -9.25
C ILE A 246 -22.55 5.77 -9.06
N SER A 247 -22.27 4.48 -8.89
CA SER A 247 -23.20 3.48 -8.37
C SER A 247 -22.78 2.99 -6.98
N TYR A 248 -23.73 2.44 -6.23
CA TYR A 248 -23.52 2.04 -4.84
C TYR A 248 -23.95 0.59 -4.64
N GLN A 249 -23.14 -0.18 -3.93
CA GLN A 249 -23.42 -1.55 -3.52
C GLN A 249 -23.31 -1.68 -2.00
N LYS A 250 -24.36 -2.24 -1.40
CA LYS A 250 -24.33 -2.57 0.02
C LYS A 250 -23.71 -3.94 0.21
N VAL A 251 -22.59 -3.99 0.92
CA VAL A 251 -22.00 -5.25 1.40
C VAL A 251 -22.49 -5.56 2.81
N LYS A 252 -22.40 -6.83 3.20
CA LYS A 252 -22.78 -7.27 4.54
C LYS A 252 -21.59 -7.11 5.47
N GLY A 253 -21.77 -6.43 6.60
CA GLY A 253 -20.74 -6.38 7.64
C GLY A 253 -20.36 -7.78 8.11
N HIS A 254 -19.06 -8.07 8.11
CA HIS A 254 -18.44 -9.33 8.57
C HIS A 254 -18.99 -10.63 7.94
N SER A 255 -19.01 -10.71 6.61
CA SER A 255 -19.23 -11.98 5.92
C SER A 255 -18.57 -12.07 4.54
N GLY A 256 -17.28 -12.44 4.51
CA GLY A 256 -16.66 -13.14 3.37
C GLY A 256 -16.30 -12.31 2.14
N ASP A 257 -16.55 -10.99 2.15
CA ASP A 257 -15.95 -10.09 1.16
C ASP A 257 -14.57 -9.66 1.64
N PHE A 258 -13.55 -10.17 0.97
CA PHE A 258 -12.15 -9.97 1.30
C PHE A 258 -11.78 -8.49 1.44
N TYR A 259 -12.22 -7.64 0.51
CA TYR A 259 -11.84 -6.23 0.51
C TYR A 259 -12.60 -5.43 1.57
N ASN A 260 -13.85 -5.81 1.90
CA ASN A 260 -14.56 -5.21 3.02
C ASN A 260 -13.88 -5.53 4.36
N GLU A 261 -13.46 -6.79 4.57
CA GLU A 261 -12.71 -7.17 5.76
C GLU A 261 -11.33 -6.49 5.82
N GLU A 262 -10.70 -6.26 4.67
CA GLU A 262 -9.44 -5.53 4.59
C GLU A 262 -9.60 -4.07 5.05
N VAL A 263 -10.59 -3.33 4.55
CA VAL A 263 -10.79 -1.93 4.94
C VAL A 263 -11.23 -1.77 6.40
N ASP A 264 -12.04 -2.69 6.95
CA ASP A 264 -12.39 -2.71 8.38
C ASP A 264 -11.15 -2.84 9.27
N ASN A 265 -10.28 -3.81 8.95
CA ASN A 265 -9.05 -4.04 9.68
C ASN A 265 -8.08 -2.85 9.57
N LEU A 266 -7.97 -2.24 8.39
CA LEU A 266 -7.12 -1.05 8.19
C LEU A 266 -7.65 0.14 8.97
N ALA A 267 -8.96 0.42 8.93
CA ALA A 267 -9.57 1.52 9.66
C ALA A 267 -9.37 1.38 11.18
N LYS A 268 -9.54 0.16 11.74
CA LYS A 268 -9.26 -0.13 13.15
C LYS A 268 -7.79 0.11 13.51
N LYS A 269 -6.86 -0.39 12.70
CA LYS A 269 -5.42 -0.18 12.90
C LYS A 269 -5.05 1.31 12.88
N GLU A 270 -5.64 2.11 11.98
CA GLU A 270 -5.40 3.55 11.96
C GLU A 270 -5.91 4.25 13.22
N ALA A 271 -7.06 3.84 13.75
CA ALA A 271 -7.61 4.40 14.99
C ALA A 271 -6.72 4.10 16.20
N GLU A 272 -6.09 2.93 16.24
CA GLU A 272 -5.20 2.48 17.32
C GLU A 272 -3.82 3.16 17.32
N LYS A 273 -3.40 3.77 16.21
CA LYS A 273 -2.07 4.40 16.08
C LYS A 273 -1.90 5.69 16.89
N ILE A 274 -2.99 6.31 17.36
CA ILE A 274 -3.00 7.71 17.83
C ILE A 274 -3.62 7.92 19.21
#